data_AF-A0A9P6PXB1-F1
#
_entry.id   AF-A0A9P6PXB1-F1
#
_cell.length_a   1.000
_cell.length_b   1.000
_cell.length_c   1.000
_cell.angle_alpha   90.00
_cell.angle_beta   90.00
_cell.angle_gamma   90.00
#
_symmetry.space_group_name_H-M   'P 1'
#
loop_
_entity.id
_entity.type
_entity.pdbx_description
1 polymer ?
#
loop_
_entity_poly.entity_id
_entity_poly.type
_entity_poly.pdbx_seq_one_letter_code
_entity_poly.pdbx_strand_id
1 'polypeptide(L)'
;MSSPSSPPSSPGAAAAAQQPLVNRYTDKTATQERPCFICLRPTTKVLASQQGGDWFYACPSHLQDTGFAKGEGIPTVPTVEALAAVAAARKKKAGLDAAKKKADEAKDSSNSPQQQQKSHAAKLGSAVLSGLGHVATKTAASVTSFYTDEDAIERKKLQDEVDRLEREARMKPAFWVLHRDIFYLRQAEVKKRTAKKALNGISFPRVPNGL
;
A
#
# COMPACT_ATOMS: atom_id res chain seq x y z
N MET A 1 18.93 31.66 -46.62
CA MET A 1 17.64 31.70 -45.91
C MET A 1 17.68 30.56 -44.91
N SER A 2 18.27 30.78 -43.74
CA SER A 2 18.49 29.73 -42.74
C SER A 2 17.65 30.06 -41.53
N SER A 3 16.61 29.26 -41.32
CA SER A 3 15.62 29.39 -40.25
C SER A 3 16.27 29.21 -38.86
N PRO A 4 15.82 29.96 -37.83
CA PRO A 4 16.31 29.78 -36.47
C PRO A 4 15.70 28.53 -35.82
N SER A 5 16.55 27.64 -35.34
CA SER A 5 16.19 26.52 -34.47
C SER A 5 15.86 27.05 -33.07
N SER A 6 14.60 26.92 -32.67
CA SER A 6 14.16 27.22 -31.31
C SER A 6 14.59 26.09 -30.36
N PRO A 7 15.10 26.40 -29.15
CA PRO A 7 15.40 25.37 -28.16
C PRO A 7 14.12 24.79 -27.55
N PRO A 8 14.11 23.50 -27.15
CA PRO A 8 12.96 22.88 -26.51
C PRO A 8 12.74 23.47 -25.12
N SER A 9 11.56 24.03 -24.91
CA SER A 9 11.03 24.45 -23.63
C SER A 9 10.98 23.25 -22.67
N SER A 10 11.85 23.27 -21.67
CA SER A 10 11.81 22.36 -20.52
C SER A 10 10.43 22.39 -19.86
N PRO A 11 9.86 21.24 -19.45
CA PRO A 11 8.63 21.22 -18.68
C PRO A 11 8.93 21.90 -17.33
N GLY A 12 8.40 23.11 -17.16
CA GLY A 12 8.43 23.82 -15.90
C GLY A 12 7.94 22.90 -14.80
N ALA A 13 8.71 22.83 -13.72
CA ALA A 13 8.27 22.25 -12.46
C ALA A 13 6.89 22.84 -12.15
N ALA A 14 5.84 22.04 -12.30
CA ALA A 14 4.51 22.39 -11.88
C ALA A 14 4.63 22.74 -10.40
N ALA A 15 4.63 24.03 -10.08
CA ALA A 15 4.48 24.52 -8.73
C ALA A 15 3.21 23.84 -8.23
N ALA A 16 3.36 22.85 -7.36
CA ALA A 16 2.26 22.10 -6.81
C ALA A 16 1.35 23.11 -6.11
N ALA A 17 0.32 23.56 -6.83
CA ALA A 17 -0.69 24.47 -6.31
C ALA A 17 -1.27 23.75 -5.11
N GLN A 18 -0.91 24.26 -3.92
CA GLN A 18 -1.32 23.62 -2.68
C GLN A 18 -2.83 23.69 -2.63
N GLN A 19 -3.46 22.51 -2.72
CA GLN A 19 -4.91 22.38 -2.67
C GLN A 19 -5.42 23.07 -1.41
N PRO A 20 -6.59 23.75 -1.48
CA PRO A 20 -7.17 24.40 -0.31
C PRO A 20 -7.32 23.39 0.81
N LEU A 21 -6.87 23.76 2.01
CA LEU A 21 -6.91 22.86 3.15
C LEU A 21 -8.38 22.58 3.51
N VAL A 22 -8.77 21.30 3.53
CA VAL A 22 -10.11 20.84 3.91
C VAL A 22 -10.05 20.25 5.31
N ASN A 23 -11.02 20.57 6.16
CA ASN A 23 -11.09 20.07 7.54
C ASN A 23 -11.61 18.63 7.62
N ARG A 24 -10.87 17.69 7.02
CA ARG A 24 -11.17 16.26 7.04
C ARG A 24 -9.87 15.46 7.14
N TYR A 25 -9.66 14.84 8.29
CA TYR A 25 -8.40 14.17 8.62
C TYR A 25 -8.63 12.68 8.87
N THR A 26 -7.77 11.82 8.35
CA THR A 26 -7.75 10.39 8.65
C THR A 26 -6.65 10.09 9.65
N ASP A 27 -6.90 9.19 10.60
CA ASP A 27 -5.86 8.72 11.50
C ASP A 27 -4.93 7.72 10.81
N LYS A 28 -3.64 7.90 11.02
CA LYS A 28 -2.57 7.02 10.54
C LYS A 28 -1.62 6.76 11.70
N THR A 29 -0.95 5.61 11.67
CA THR A 29 0.10 5.30 12.64
C THR A 29 1.44 5.42 11.94
N ALA A 30 2.31 6.30 12.44
CA ALA A 30 3.66 6.52 11.94
C ALA A 30 4.66 5.58 12.62
N THR A 31 5.75 5.27 11.91
CA THR A 31 6.84 4.43 12.42
C THR A 31 7.69 5.14 13.48
N GLN A 32 7.87 6.45 13.34
CA GLN A 32 8.64 7.27 14.29
C GLN A 32 7.71 8.09 15.18
N GLU A 33 8.05 8.16 16.46
CA GLU A 33 7.40 9.06 17.41
C GLU A 33 7.80 10.52 17.18
N ARG A 34 6.83 11.42 17.30
CA ARG A 34 7.02 12.86 17.23
C ARG A 34 6.13 13.55 18.26
N PRO A 35 6.45 14.79 18.68
CA PRO A 35 5.66 15.50 19.67
C PRO A 35 4.24 15.78 19.15
N CYS A 36 3.24 15.56 20.00
CA CYS A 36 1.86 15.93 19.75
C CYS A 36 1.73 17.45 19.54
N PHE A 37 0.91 17.87 18.58
CA PHE A 37 0.67 19.28 18.28
C PHE A 37 0.09 20.09 19.46
N ILE A 38 -0.63 19.45 20.39
CA ILE A 38 -1.28 20.13 21.52
C ILE A 38 -0.41 20.12 22.77
N CYS A 39 0.01 18.94 23.25
CA CYS A 39 0.73 18.81 24.52
C CYS A 39 2.22 18.47 24.37
N LEU A 40 2.74 18.35 23.15
CA LEU A 40 4.13 18.00 22.85
C LEU A 40 4.61 16.64 23.39
N ARG A 41 3.74 15.82 24.01
CA ARG A 41 4.04 14.45 24.41
C ARG A 41 4.35 13.59 23.16
N PRO A 42 5.37 12.72 23.18
CA PRO A 42 5.67 11.85 22.05
C PRO A 42 4.46 10.98 21.70
N THR A 43 4.17 10.88 20.41
CA THR A 43 3.07 10.06 19.88
C THR A 43 3.41 9.53 18.50
N THR A 44 2.86 8.37 18.17
CA THR A 44 2.95 7.73 16.85
C THR A 44 1.69 7.97 16.01
N LYS A 45 0.65 8.58 16.58
CA LYS A 45 -0.61 8.86 15.89
C LYS A 45 -0.51 10.15 15.08
N VAL A 46 -0.85 10.06 13.80
CA VAL A 46 -0.80 11.15 12.82
C VAL A 46 -2.18 11.36 12.23
N LEU A 47 -2.64 12.61 12.25
CA LEU A 47 -3.79 13.04 11.47
C LEU A 47 -3.29 13.61 10.14
N ALA A 48 -3.78 13.03 9.04
CA ALA A 48 -3.45 13.47 7.69
C ALA A 48 -4.70 13.89 6.93
N SER A 49 -4.64 15.06 6.29
CA SER A 49 -5.71 15.54 5.40
C SER A 49 -5.87 14.59 4.21
N GLN A 50 -7.12 14.29 3.83
CA GLN A 50 -7.42 13.41 2.68
C GLN A 50 -6.92 13.99 1.36
N GLN A 51 -7.01 15.30 1.18
CA GLN A 51 -6.61 16.01 -0.04
C GLN A 51 -5.11 16.35 -0.06
N GLY A 52 -4.34 15.85 0.93
CA GLY A 52 -2.95 16.24 1.12
C GLY A 52 -2.82 17.67 1.65
N GLY A 53 -1.59 18.18 1.64
CA GLY A 53 -1.29 19.56 2.05
C GLY A 53 -1.05 19.76 3.56
N ASP A 54 -1.67 18.96 4.42
CA ASP A 54 -1.50 19.08 5.88
C ASP A 54 -1.47 17.72 6.61
N TRP A 55 -0.54 17.59 7.55
CA TRP A 55 -0.46 16.46 8.47
C TRP A 55 0.22 16.89 9.78
N PHE A 56 -0.17 16.24 10.87
CA PHE A 56 0.43 16.48 12.19
C PHE A 56 0.17 15.34 13.16
N TYR A 57 0.94 15.35 14.25
CA TYR A 57 0.85 14.35 15.30
C TYR A 57 -0.16 14.76 16.37
N ALA A 58 -1.04 13.83 16.77
CA ALA A 58 -2.06 14.05 17.79
C ALA A 58 -2.15 12.83 18.70
N CYS A 59 -1.96 13.00 20.01
CA CYS A 59 -1.98 11.87 20.93
C CYS A 59 -3.44 11.40 21.19
N PRO A 60 -3.66 10.13 21.56
CA PRO A 60 -5.00 9.58 21.76
C PRO A 60 -5.81 10.32 22.83
N SER A 61 -5.12 10.87 23.84
CA SER A 61 -5.77 11.67 24.89
C SER A 61 -6.45 12.93 24.34
N HIS A 62 -5.87 13.60 23.33
CA HIS A 62 -6.51 14.77 22.71
C HIS A 62 -7.52 14.38 21.64
N LEU A 63 -7.34 13.22 20.98
CA LEU A 63 -8.36 12.71 20.04
C LEU A 63 -9.69 12.36 20.72
N GLN A 64 -9.66 12.04 22.02
CA GLN A 64 -10.87 11.81 22.82
C GLN A 64 -11.52 13.12 23.31
N ASP A 65 -10.83 14.26 23.18
CA ASP A 65 -11.35 15.55 23.62
C ASP A 65 -12.28 16.15 22.56
N THR A 66 -13.52 16.39 22.98
CA THR A 66 -14.57 17.04 22.17
C THR A 66 -14.19 18.44 21.69
N GLY A 67 -13.32 19.15 22.41
CA GLY A 67 -12.84 20.49 22.04
C GLY A 67 -11.74 20.50 20.96
N PHE A 68 -11.13 19.34 20.69
CA PHE A 68 -10.03 19.24 19.74
C PHE A 68 -10.48 18.70 18.38
N ALA A 69 -11.08 17.52 18.37
CA ALA A 69 -11.52 16.85 17.15
C ALA A 69 -12.78 16.03 17.39
N LYS A 70 -13.71 16.09 16.44
CA LYS A 70 -14.91 15.28 16.43
C LYS A 70 -14.75 14.16 15.41
N GLY A 71 -14.89 12.92 15.87
CA GLY A 71 -14.94 11.76 14.99
C GLY A 71 -16.27 11.73 14.24
N GLU A 72 -16.22 11.65 12.91
CA GLU A 72 -17.40 11.55 12.05
C GLU A 72 -17.23 10.45 11.00
N GLY A 73 -18.38 9.93 10.56
CA GLY A 73 -18.46 8.89 9.55
C GLY A 73 -18.26 7.47 10.09
N ILE A 74 -18.97 6.54 9.47
CA ILE A 74 -18.77 5.10 9.64
C ILE A 74 -17.64 4.71 8.69
N PRO A 75 -16.58 4.04 9.15
CA PRO A 75 -15.52 3.61 8.27
C PRO A 75 -16.08 2.62 7.25
N THR A 76 -15.71 2.80 5.98
CA THR A 76 -15.99 1.82 4.94
C THR A 76 -15.17 0.58 5.26
N VAL A 77 -15.81 -0.40 5.90
CA VAL A 77 -15.21 -1.70 6.16
C VAL A 77 -14.80 -2.32 4.82
N PRO A 78 -13.54 -2.76 4.64
CA PRO A 78 -13.19 -3.52 3.45
C PRO A 78 -14.02 -4.79 3.46
N THR A 79 -14.87 -4.96 2.44
CA THR A 79 -15.69 -6.17 2.28
C THR A 79 -14.81 -7.43 2.30
N VAL A 80 -15.37 -8.55 2.74
CA VAL A 80 -14.69 -9.85 2.84
C VAL A 80 -13.93 -10.22 1.55
N GLU A 81 -14.44 -9.80 0.38
CA GLU A 81 -13.79 -9.95 -0.93
C GLU A 81 -12.48 -9.17 -1.08
N ALA A 82 -12.38 -7.95 -0.53
CA ALA A 82 -11.16 -7.15 -0.58
C ALA A 82 -10.05 -7.73 0.32
N LEU A 83 -10.41 -8.28 1.48
CA LEU A 83 -9.47 -8.98 2.37
C LEU A 83 -9.04 -10.33 1.77
N ALA A 84 -9.96 -11.07 1.15
CA ALA A 84 -9.65 -12.31 0.45
C ALA A 84 -8.73 -12.08 -0.76
N ALA A 85 -8.90 -10.98 -1.50
CA ALA A 85 -8.01 -10.61 -2.60
C ALA A 85 -6.59 -10.27 -2.11
N VAL A 86 -6.45 -9.57 -0.99
CA VAL A 86 -5.15 -9.25 -0.39
C VAL A 86 -4.47 -10.51 0.19
N ALA A 87 -5.23 -11.40 0.83
CA ALA A 87 -4.72 -12.69 1.30
C ALA A 87 -4.30 -13.61 0.14
N ALA A 88 -5.07 -13.65 -0.94
CA ALA A 88 -4.75 -14.40 -2.15
C ALA A 88 -3.50 -13.83 -2.85
N ALA A 89 -3.35 -12.50 -2.89
CA ALA A 89 -2.16 -11.84 -3.42
C ALA A 89 -0.91 -12.13 -2.57
N ARG A 90 -1.04 -12.20 -1.24
CA ARG A 90 0.05 -12.59 -0.33
C ARG A 90 0.44 -14.07 -0.49
N LYS A 91 -0.54 -14.98 -0.60
CA LYS A 91 -0.28 -16.42 -0.87
C LYS A 91 0.38 -16.65 -2.23
N LYS A 92 -0.03 -15.92 -3.27
CA LYS A 92 0.60 -15.99 -4.59
C LYS A 92 2.05 -15.50 -4.58
N LYS A 93 2.37 -14.43 -3.84
CA LYS A 93 3.77 -13.97 -3.69
C LYS A 93 4.62 -14.97 -2.90
N ALA A 94 4.12 -15.46 -1.76
CA ALA A 94 4.83 -16.45 -0.94
C ALA A 94 5.12 -17.76 -1.69
N GLY A 95 4.21 -18.24 -2.54
CA GLY A 95 4.43 -19.41 -3.38
C GLY A 95 5.47 -19.18 -4.49
N LEU A 96 5.54 -17.97 -5.03
CA LEU A 96 6.48 -17.59 -6.09
C LEU A 96 7.91 -17.40 -5.52
N ASP A 97 8.03 -16.85 -4.32
CA ASP A 97 9.31 -16.72 -3.59
C ASP A 97 9.84 -18.09 -3.13
N ALA A 98 8.97 -19.02 -2.71
CA ALA A 98 9.36 -20.39 -2.38
C ALA A 98 9.78 -21.21 -3.61
N ALA A 99 9.12 -21.01 -4.76
CA ALA A 99 9.51 -21.64 -6.02
C ALA A 99 10.86 -21.10 -6.54
N LYS A 100 11.16 -19.81 -6.33
CA LYS A 100 12.44 -19.21 -6.70
C LYS A 100 13.60 -19.74 -5.85
N LYS A 101 13.39 -19.92 -4.54
CA LYS A 101 14.38 -20.53 -3.65
C LYS A 101 14.71 -21.98 -4.02
N LYS A 102 13.70 -22.78 -4.36
CA LYS A 102 13.91 -24.17 -4.82
C LYS A 102 14.59 -24.27 -6.19
N ALA A 103 14.49 -23.24 -7.03
CA ALA A 103 15.16 -23.19 -8.33
C ALA A 103 16.63 -22.71 -8.24
N ASP A 104 16.96 -21.88 -7.25
CA ASP A 104 18.34 -21.50 -6.95
C ASP A 104 19.11 -22.64 -6.24
N GLU A 105 18.48 -23.34 -5.29
CA GLU A 105 19.10 -24.48 -4.59
C GLU A 105 19.41 -25.67 -5.52
N ALA A 106 18.68 -25.84 -6.63
CA ALA A 106 18.92 -26.88 -7.62
C ALA A 106 20.04 -26.56 -8.63
N LYS A 107 20.51 -25.30 -8.70
CA LYS A 107 21.59 -24.89 -9.60
C LYS A 107 22.98 -24.88 -8.96
N ASP A 108 23.07 -24.91 -7.63
CA ASP A 108 24.34 -24.95 -6.91
C ASP A 108 24.89 -26.39 -6.71
N SER A 109 24.07 -27.42 -6.96
CA SER A 109 24.46 -28.82 -6.79
C SER A 109 24.95 -29.53 -8.07
N SER A 110 25.20 -28.82 -9.18
CA SER A 110 25.62 -29.42 -10.46
C SER A 110 27.02 -29.00 -10.94
N ASN A 111 28.01 -29.00 -10.04
CA ASN A 111 29.40 -28.83 -10.44
C ASN A 111 30.33 -29.83 -9.73
N SER A 112 30.31 -31.08 -10.20
CA SER A 112 31.50 -31.95 -10.20
C SER A 112 31.41 -33.02 -11.31
N PRO A 113 32.52 -33.39 -11.98
CA PRO A 113 32.52 -34.02 -13.31
C PRO A 113 32.77 -35.55 -13.31
N GLN A 114 32.55 -36.14 -14.51
CA GLN A 114 32.93 -37.49 -15.01
C GLN A 114 32.03 -38.68 -14.55
N GLN A 115 31.56 -39.62 -15.39
CA GLN A 115 31.98 -40.00 -16.74
C GLN A 115 30.89 -40.83 -17.46
N GLN A 116 30.58 -40.43 -18.71
CA GLN A 116 30.25 -41.21 -19.91
C GLN A 116 29.60 -42.61 -19.79
N GLN A 117 28.43 -42.77 -20.42
CA GLN A 117 28.32 -43.57 -21.65
C GLN A 117 27.11 -43.10 -22.49
N LYS A 118 27.40 -42.73 -23.75
CA LYS A 118 26.45 -42.36 -24.80
C LYS A 118 26.36 -43.51 -25.80
N SER A 119 25.16 -43.73 -26.31
CA SER A 119 24.77 -43.91 -27.74
C SER A 119 23.44 -44.70 -27.74
N HIS A 120 22.47 -44.53 -28.64
CA HIS A 120 22.44 -43.94 -29.96
C HIS A 120 20.99 -43.60 -30.35
N ALA A 121 20.80 -42.43 -30.95
CA ALA A 121 19.80 -42.03 -31.95
C ALA A 121 18.36 -42.59 -31.92
N ALA A 122 17.44 -41.68 -31.54
CA ALA A 122 16.35 -41.19 -32.39
C ALA A 122 15.70 -42.16 -33.40
N LYS A 123 14.54 -42.72 -33.04
CA LYS A 123 13.37 -42.81 -33.94
C LYS A 123 12.12 -43.25 -33.17
N LEU A 124 10.97 -42.75 -33.63
CA LEU A 124 9.59 -43.14 -33.29
C LEU A 124 8.90 -42.28 -32.22
N GLY A 125 8.58 -41.06 -32.65
CA GLY A 125 7.30 -40.47 -32.29
C GLY A 125 6.15 -41.20 -32.99
N SER A 126 4.99 -41.17 -32.32
CA SER A 126 3.65 -41.08 -32.90
C SER A 126 3.22 -42.17 -33.89
N ALA A 127 2.55 -43.21 -33.38
CA ALA A 127 1.45 -43.87 -34.09
C ALA A 127 0.59 -44.74 -33.14
N VAL A 128 -0.70 -44.40 -33.10
CA VAL A 128 -1.86 -45.29 -32.95
C VAL A 128 -2.20 -45.87 -31.56
N LEU A 129 -3.07 -45.17 -30.84
CA LEU A 129 -4.26 -45.79 -30.25
C LEU A 129 -5.47 -44.90 -30.53
N SER A 130 -6.11 -45.17 -31.67
CA SER A 130 -7.40 -44.62 -32.06
C SER A 130 -8.40 -45.78 -32.19
N GLY A 131 -9.55 -45.64 -31.51
CA GLY A 131 -10.72 -46.52 -31.59
C GLY A 131 -10.75 -47.60 -30.50
N LEU A 132 -11.78 -47.78 -29.67
CA LEU A 132 -13.21 -47.48 -29.76
C LEU A 132 -13.78 -47.55 -28.32
N GLY A 133 -14.83 -46.78 -28.00
CA GLY A 133 -15.72 -47.11 -26.88
C GLY A 133 -16.22 -45.94 -26.05
N HIS A 134 -17.32 -45.33 -26.50
CA HIS A 134 -18.07 -44.30 -25.77
C HIS A 134 -18.63 -44.84 -24.44
N VAL A 135 -18.23 -44.26 -23.30
CA VAL A 135 -19.12 -43.99 -22.17
C VAL A 135 -18.72 -42.64 -21.57
N ALA A 136 -19.35 -41.59 -22.08
CA ALA A 136 -19.42 -40.30 -21.43
C ALA A 136 -20.57 -40.33 -20.42
N THR A 137 -20.27 -40.49 -19.13
CA THR A 137 -21.14 -39.99 -18.05
C THR A 137 -20.31 -39.37 -16.94
N LYS A 138 -20.21 -38.04 -17.01
CA LYS A 138 -20.10 -37.08 -15.88
C LYS A 138 -19.54 -37.64 -14.56
N THR A 139 -18.23 -37.61 -14.40
CA THR A 139 -17.57 -37.48 -13.09
C THR A 139 -16.65 -36.26 -13.07
N ALA A 140 -17.18 -35.14 -13.57
CA ALA A 140 -16.57 -33.82 -13.48
C ALA A 140 -17.46 -32.91 -12.64
N ALA A 141 -17.68 -33.28 -11.37
CA ALA A 141 -18.20 -32.40 -10.31
C ALA A 141 -18.33 -33.22 -9.02
N SER A 142 -17.29 -33.22 -8.19
CA SER A 142 -17.32 -33.43 -6.73
C SER A 142 -16.01 -34.06 -6.26
N VAL A 143 -14.89 -33.39 -6.50
CA VAL A 143 -13.84 -33.40 -5.47
C VAL A 143 -14.28 -32.36 -4.46
N THR A 144 -15.33 -32.67 -3.69
CA THR A 144 -15.52 -32.06 -2.37
C THR A 144 -14.30 -32.49 -1.58
N SER A 145 -13.28 -31.64 -1.57
CA SER A 145 -12.11 -31.83 -0.71
C SER A 145 -12.62 -32.16 0.68
N PHE A 146 -12.31 -33.36 1.17
CA PHE A 146 -12.57 -33.76 2.54
C PHE A 146 -11.81 -32.79 3.44
N TYR A 147 -12.48 -31.74 3.88
CA TYR A 147 -11.90 -30.80 4.83
C TYR A 147 -11.68 -31.55 6.14
N THR A 148 -10.44 -31.50 6.64
CA THR A 148 -10.15 -32.02 7.97
C THR A 148 -10.81 -31.13 9.02
N ASP A 149 -11.15 -31.67 10.18
CA ASP A 149 -11.73 -30.90 11.29
C ASP A 149 -10.84 -29.70 11.67
N GLU A 150 -9.51 -29.84 11.51
CA GLU A 150 -8.53 -28.76 11.67
C GLU A 150 -8.70 -27.61 10.67
N ASP A 151 -8.98 -27.90 9.38
CA ASP A 151 -9.24 -26.85 8.38
C ASP A 151 -10.51 -26.04 8.71
N ALA A 152 -11.51 -26.69 9.32
CA ALA A 152 -12.74 -26.02 9.76
C ALA A 152 -12.48 -25.12 10.99
N ILE A 153 -11.64 -25.58 11.93
CA ILE A 153 -11.21 -24.81 13.11
C ILE A 153 -10.39 -23.58 12.69
N GLU A 154 -9.47 -23.71 11.74
CA GLU A 154 -8.65 -22.58 11.27
C GLU A 154 -9.49 -21.51 10.55
N ARG A 155 -10.45 -21.93 9.70
CA ARG A 155 -11.40 -20.99 9.07
C ARG A 155 -12.24 -20.24 10.09
N LYS A 156 -12.70 -20.92 11.14
CA LYS A 156 -13.47 -20.28 12.21
C LYS A 156 -12.62 -19.26 12.98
N LYS A 157 -11.37 -19.58 13.33
CA LYS A 157 -10.43 -18.62 13.95
C LYS A 157 -10.18 -17.40 13.08
N LEU A 158 -10.01 -17.60 11.76
CA LEU A 158 -9.86 -16.49 10.81
C LEU A 158 -11.13 -15.64 10.73
N GLN A 159 -12.31 -16.26 10.72
CA GLN A 159 -13.58 -15.55 10.73
C GLN A 159 -13.75 -14.73 12.01
N ASP A 160 -13.47 -15.32 13.18
CA ASP A 160 -13.56 -14.64 14.48
C ASP A 160 -12.59 -13.44 14.55
N GLU A 161 -11.38 -13.58 14.00
CA GLU A 161 -10.40 -12.49 13.92
C GLU A 161 -10.85 -11.39 12.95
N VAL A 162 -11.41 -11.74 11.79
CA VAL A 162 -12.00 -10.77 10.86
C VAL A 162 -13.15 -10.02 11.52
N ASP A 163 -14.09 -10.73 12.14
CA ASP A 163 -15.24 -10.14 12.83
C ASP A 163 -14.81 -9.25 14.02
N ARG A 164 -13.68 -9.56 14.68
CA ARG A 164 -13.08 -8.71 15.71
C ARG A 164 -12.52 -7.43 15.10
N LEU A 165 -11.72 -7.54 14.05
CA LEU A 165 -11.14 -6.40 13.34
C LEU A 165 -12.21 -5.49 12.74
N GLU A 166 -13.30 -6.06 12.22
CA GLU A 166 -14.45 -5.31 11.71
C GLU A 166 -15.18 -4.57 12.83
N ARG A 167 -15.39 -5.21 13.99
CA ARG A 167 -15.95 -4.54 15.18
C ARG A 167 -15.06 -3.38 15.63
N GLU A 168 -13.75 -3.59 15.72
CA GLU A 168 -12.80 -2.53 16.09
C GLU A 168 -12.74 -1.40 15.06
N ALA A 169 -12.84 -1.73 13.77
CA ALA A 169 -12.93 -0.73 12.71
C ALA A 169 -14.21 0.08 12.87
N ARG A 170 -15.37 -0.56 13.05
CA ARG A 170 -16.67 0.10 13.20
C ARG A 170 -16.75 1.04 14.42
N MET A 171 -15.94 0.79 15.45
CA MET A 171 -15.84 1.64 16.63
C MET A 171 -14.96 2.89 16.44
N LYS A 172 -14.11 2.93 15.41
CA LYS A 172 -13.26 4.09 15.12
C LYS A 172 -13.97 4.98 14.10
N PRO A 173 -13.96 6.31 14.28
CA PRO A 173 -14.52 7.21 13.28
C PRO A 173 -13.73 7.12 11.97
N ALA A 174 -14.42 7.20 10.84
CA ALA A 174 -13.79 7.15 9.51
C ALA A 174 -12.84 8.32 9.27
N PHE A 175 -13.23 9.49 9.74
CA PHE A 175 -12.46 10.71 9.67
C PHE A 175 -12.71 11.59 10.89
N TRP A 176 -11.78 12.50 11.12
CA TRP A 176 -11.79 13.49 12.18
C TRP A 176 -12.00 14.87 11.56
N VAL A 177 -12.95 15.61 12.13
CA VAL A 177 -13.16 17.02 11.84
C VAL A 177 -12.60 17.80 13.03
N LEU A 178 -11.58 18.63 12.78
CA LEU A 178 -10.98 19.44 13.84
C LEU A 178 -11.95 20.55 14.27
N HIS A 179 -11.86 20.96 15.52
CA HIS A 179 -12.57 22.15 15.99
C HIS A 179 -12.13 23.38 15.18
N ARG A 180 -13.03 24.36 15.03
CA ARG A 180 -12.84 25.55 14.18
C ARG A 180 -11.52 26.26 14.47
N ASP A 181 -11.23 26.49 15.74
CA ASP A 181 -10.06 27.27 16.16
C ASP A 181 -8.75 26.48 15.94
N ILE A 182 -8.77 25.16 16.17
CA ILE A 182 -7.64 24.27 15.87
C ILE A 182 -7.37 24.26 14.35
N PHE A 183 -8.44 24.15 13.54
CA PHE A 183 -8.32 24.18 12.10
C PHE A 183 -7.77 25.52 11.58
N TYR A 184 -8.16 26.64 12.19
CA TYR A 184 -7.62 27.95 11.86
C TYR A 184 -6.10 28.04 12.13
N LEU A 185 -5.64 27.50 13.27
CA LEU A 185 -4.21 27.41 13.59
C LEU A 185 -3.45 26.57 12.54
N ARG A 186 -4.06 25.47 12.05
CA ARG A 186 -3.47 24.66 10.97
C ARG A 186 -3.32 25.45 9.68
N GLN A 187 -4.37 26.18 9.27
CA GLN A 187 -4.31 27.01 8.06
C GLN A 187 -3.20 28.07 8.17
N ALA A 188 -3.05 28.71 9.32
CA ALA A 188 -2.00 29.71 9.55
C ALA A 188 -0.60 29.09 9.45
N GLU A 189 -0.39 27.91 10.04
CA GLU A 189 0.90 27.20 9.98
C GLU A 189 1.24 26.76 8.53
N VAL A 190 0.26 26.27 7.77
CA VAL A 190 0.45 25.92 6.35
C VAL A 190 0.81 27.17 5.55
N LYS A 191 0.06 28.28 5.70
CA LYS A 191 0.35 29.56 5.05
C LYS A 191 1.76 30.05 5.39
N LYS A 192 2.18 29.95 6.66
CA LYS A 192 3.52 30.32 7.12
C LYS A 192 4.60 29.47 6.47
N ARG A 193 4.41 28.15 6.39
CA ARG A 193 5.35 27.24 5.71
C ARG A 193 5.47 27.57 4.22
N THR A 194 4.36 27.92 3.58
CA THR A 194 4.34 28.28 2.16
C THR A 194 5.02 29.62 1.90
N ALA A 195 4.75 30.62 2.73
CA ALA A 195 5.45 31.91 2.67
C ALA A 195 6.97 31.73 2.88
N LYS A 196 7.40 30.93 3.87
CA LYS A 196 8.82 30.61 4.07
C LYS A 196 9.45 29.91 2.88
N LYS A 197 8.75 28.94 2.26
CA LYS A 197 9.23 28.28 1.04
C LYS A 197 9.35 29.26 -0.13
N ALA A 198 8.41 30.18 -0.28
CA ALA A 198 8.47 31.22 -1.30
C ALA A 198 9.68 32.15 -1.08
N LEU A 199 9.90 32.62 0.15
CA LEU A 199 11.05 33.46 0.51
C LEU A 199 12.39 32.75 0.26
N ASN A 200 12.51 31.48 0.63
CA ASN A 200 13.74 30.71 0.39
C ASN A 200 14.02 30.48 -1.11
N GLY A 201 13.01 30.63 -1.98
CA GLY A 201 13.16 30.55 -3.43
C GLY A 201 13.55 31.88 -4.09
N ILE A 202 13.56 32.99 -3.36
CA ILE A 202 13.97 34.30 -3.87
C ILE A 202 15.49 34.41 -3.72
N SER A 203 16.23 34.05 -4.77
CA SER A 203 17.66 34.35 -4.84
C SER A 203 17.86 35.84 -5.07
N PHE A 204 18.55 36.52 -4.16
CA PHE A 204 18.93 37.92 -4.35
C PHE A 204 19.85 38.05 -5.59
N PRO A 205 19.65 39.07 -6.44
CA PRO A 205 20.49 39.28 -7.61
C PRO A 205 21.95 39.46 -7.17
N ARG A 206 22.88 38.87 -7.94
CA ARG A 206 24.32 38.96 -7.66
C ARG A 206 24.75 40.43 -7.76
N VAL A 207 25.31 40.97 -6.67
CA VAL A 207 25.84 42.33 -6.64
C VAL A 207 26.95 42.46 -7.70
N PRO A 208 26.95 43.52 -8.53
CA PRO A 208 28.01 43.75 -9.51
C PRO A 208 29.37 43.94 -8.81
N ASN A 209 30.35 43.13 -9.19
CA ASN A 209 31.73 43.29 -8.75
C ASN A 209 32.43 44.20 -9.76
N GLY A 210 32.62 45.47 -9.43
CA GLY A 210 33.31 46.43 -10.29
C GLY A 210 33.62 47.74 -9.57
N LEU A 211 34.71 47.73 -8.80
CA LEU A 211 35.50 48.90 -8.40
C LEU A 211 36.98 48.47 -8.46
#